data_AF-A0A7J6G5W6-F1
#
_entry.id   AF-A0A7J6G5W6-F1
#
_cell.length_a   1.000
_cell.length_b   1.000
_cell.length_c   1.000
_cell.angle_alpha   90.00
_cell.angle_beta   90.00
_cell.angle_gamma   90.00
#
_symmetry.space_group_name_H-M   'P 1'
#
loop_
_entity.id
_entity.type
_entity.pdbx_description
1 polymer ?
#
loop_
_entity_poly.entity_id
_entity_poly.type
_entity_poly.pdbx_seq_one_letter_code
_entity_poly.pdbx_strand_id
1 'polypeptide(L)'
;MTLISSDEKRPNLAEFTPSIWGDYFMSSASNDDHSPLKETMENNKESYVKIIELKEQVKKKLLHGLHPLENPLETLEYIDDIQRLGLSYYFENEIEQVLKQFHNNNNNLHHDFGDNNLYADALRFRLLREQGYNIACGKYTLLN
;
A
#
# COMPACT_ATOMS: atom_id res chain seq x y z
N MET A 1 68.16 -15.46 -6.40
CA MET A 1 67.86 -14.15 -5.80
C MET A 1 66.36 -14.05 -5.59
N THR A 2 66.00 -13.53 -4.44
CA THR A 2 64.78 -13.76 -3.67
C THR A 2 63.53 -13.17 -4.30
N LEU A 3 62.43 -13.94 -4.28
CA LEU A 3 61.07 -13.50 -4.59
C LEU A 3 60.62 -12.49 -3.52
N ILE A 4 60.18 -11.30 -3.94
CA ILE A 4 59.43 -10.39 -3.08
C ILE A 4 58.00 -10.37 -3.62
N SER A 5 57.19 -11.34 -3.19
CA SER A 5 55.73 -11.24 -3.30
C SER A 5 55.28 -10.33 -2.16
N SER A 6 54.90 -9.09 -2.49
CA SER A 6 54.29 -8.17 -1.55
C SER A 6 52.95 -8.74 -1.10
N ASP A 7 52.96 -9.37 0.07
CA ASP A 7 51.78 -9.83 0.80
C ASP A 7 51.01 -8.60 1.29
N GLU A 8 50.16 -8.04 0.42
CA GLU A 8 49.17 -7.03 0.80
C GLU A 8 48.18 -7.69 1.77
N LYS A 9 48.50 -7.61 3.07
CA LYS A 9 47.59 -8.01 4.15
C LYS A 9 46.33 -7.16 4.06
N ARG A 10 45.25 -7.78 3.56
CA ARG A 10 43.88 -7.25 3.60
C ARG A 10 43.61 -6.78 5.05
N PRO A 11 43.13 -5.54 5.27
CA PRO A 11 42.81 -5.07 6.62
C PRO A 11 41.84 -6.05 7.29
N ASN A 12 41.98 -6.22 8.62
CA ASN A 12 41.22 -7.18 9.41
C ASN A 12 39.74 -7.18 8.99
N LEU A 13 39.28 -8.34 8.56
CA LEU A 13 37.90 -8.57 8.15
C LEU A 13 36.99 -8.17 9.32
N ALA A 14 36.06 -7.24 9.11
CA ALA A 14 35.07 -6.92 10.12
C ALA A 14 34.29 -8.20 10.49
N GLU A 15 34.18 -8.49 11.79
CA GLU A 15 33.48 -9.68 12.32
C GLU A 15 31.97 -9.50 12.18
N PHE A 16 31.45 -9.71 10.97
CA PHE A 16 30.03 -9.73 10.73
C PHE A 16 29.42 -11.03 11.26
N THR A 17 28.33 -10.91 12.01
CA THR A 17 27.54 -12.06 12.43
C THR A 17 26.86 -12.68 11.21
N PRO A 18 26.76 -14.03 11.14
CA PRO A 18 26.05 -14.70 10.06
C PRO A 18 24.61 -14.20 9.91
N SER A 19 24.08 -14.35 8.69
CA SER A 19 22.65 -14.17 8.42
C SER A 19 21.82 -15.01 9.39
N ILE A 20 20.79 -14.40 10.01
CA ILE A 20 19.81 -15.10 10.86
C ILE A 20 19.17 -16.27 10.10
N TRP A 21 19.09 -16.18 8.78
CA TRP A 21 18.41 -17.14 7.92
C TRP A 21 19.37 -18.06 7.14
N GLY A 22 20.67 -17.80 7.16
CA GLY A 22 21.66 -18.56 6.38
C GLY A 22 21.19 -18.81 4.94
N ASP A 23 21.25 -20.07 4.52
CA ASP A 23 20.77 -20.55 3.20
C ASP A 23 19.36 -21.16 3.25
N TYR A 24 18.64 -21.01 4.38
CA TYR A 24 17.35 -21.66 4.61
C TYR A 24 16.35 -21.42 3.47
N PHE A 25 16.19 -20.16 3.05
CA PHE A 25 15.28 -19.78 1.96
C PHE A 25 15.79 -20.16 0.57
N MET A 26 17.10 -20.32 0.40
CA MET A 26 17.69 -20.72 -0.88
C MET A 26 17.42 -22.20 -1.17
N SER A 27 17.43 -23.04 -0.12
CA SER A 27 17.15 -24.48 -0.23
C SER A 27 15.69 -24.82 -0.54
N SER A 28 14.75 -23.95 -0.16
CA SER A 28 13.34 -24.11 -0.47
C SER A 28 12.98 -23.75 -1.91
N ALA A 29 13.74 -22.86 -2.55
CA ALA A 29 13.50 -22.42 -3.93
C ALA A 29 14.04 -23.41 -4.98
N SER A 30 14.95 -24.32 -4.60
CA SER A 30 15.55 -25.28 -5.54
C SER A 30 14.68 -26.50 -5.83
N ASN A 31 13.56 -26.68 -5.12
CA ASN A 31 12.59 -27.75 -5.37
C ASN A 31 11.41 -27.27 -6.24
N ASP A 32 11.65 -26.26 -7.08
CA ASP A 32 10.69 -25.65 -7.99
C ASP A 32 10.36 -26.58 -9.18
N ASP A 33 9.58 -27.62 -8.90
CA ASP A 33 8.53 -28.09 -9.82
C ASP A 33 7.13 -27.99 -9.19
N HIS A 34 7.08 -27.65 -7.89
CA HIS A 34 5.85 -27.41 -7.14
C HIS A 34 5.84 -25.98 -6.61
N SER A 35 5.44 -25.03 -7.46
CA SER A 35 5.04 -23.71 -6.98
C SER A 35 3.95 -23.89 -5.92
N PRO A 36 4.13 -23.43 -4.67
CA PRO A 36 3.14 -23.57 -3.61
C PRO A 36 1.79 -22.96 -4.00
N LEU A 37 1.80 -21.97 -4.90
CA LEU A 37 0.61 -21.33 -5.48
C LEU A 37 -0.21 -22.27 -6.37
N LYS A 38 0.45 -23.18 -7.10
CA LYS A 38 -0.22 -24.06 -8.07
C LYS A 38 -0.89 -25.26 -7.38
N GLU A 39 -0.24 -25.82 -6.37
CA GLU A 39 -0.75 -26.94 -5.58
C GLU A 39 -1.86 -26.52 -4.60
N THR A 40 -1.84 -25.27 -4.11
CA THR A 40 -2.94 -24.71 -3.30
C THR A 40 -4.16 -24.31 -4.13
N MET A 41 -3.99 -23.96 -5.42
CA MET A 41 -5.09 -23.60 -6.31
C MET A 41 -6.04 -24.78 -6.62
N GLU A 42 -5.52 -26.00 -6.76
CA GLU A 42 -6.33 -27.19 -7.05
C GLU A 42 -7.06 -27.72 -5.80
N ASN A 43 -6.42 -27.65 -4.62
CA ASN A 43 -6.99 -28.13 -3.35
C ASN A 43 -7.95 -27.15 -2.66
N ASN A 44 -8.01 -25.88 -3.09
CA ASN A 44 -8.76 -24.85 -2.37
C ASN A 44 -9.60 -23.93 -3.28
N LYS A 45 -10.28 -24.53 -4.27
CA LYS A 45 -11.16 -23.84 -5.23
C LYS A 45 -12.22 -22.96 -4.55
N GLU A 46 -12.78 -23.41 -3.44
CA GLU A 46 -13.78 -22.65 -2.67
C GLU A 46 -13.19 -21.35 -2.09
N SER A 47 -11.97 -21.41 -1.54
CA SER A 47 -11.29 -20.20 -1.04
C SER A 47 -10.97 -19.21 -2.16
N TYR A 48 -10.59 -19.70 -3.35
CA TYR A 48 -10.36 -18.83 -4.51
C TYR A 48 -11.64 -18.13 -4.97
N VAL A 49 -12.76 -18.87 -5.06
CA VAL A 49 -14.08 -18.29 -5.34
C VAL A 49 -14.43 -17.22 -4.30
N LYS A 50 -14.14 -17.49 -3.01
CA LYS A 50 -14.41 -16.52 -1.95
C LYS A 50 -13.56 -15.26 -2.07
N ILE A 51 -12.29 -15.38 -2.46
CA ILE A 51 -11.42 -14.22 -2.70
C ILE A 51 -11.96 -13.35 -3.84
N ILE A 52 -12.40 -13.96 -4.95
CA ILE A 52 -13.01 -13.23 -6.07
C ILE A 52 -14.27 -12.49 -5.60
N GLU A 53 -15.13 -13.18 -4.84
CA GLU A 53 -16.37 -12.59 -4.32
C GLU A 53 -16.08 -11.38 -3.41
N LEU A 54 -15.15 -11.53 -2.47
CA LEU A 54 -14.75 -10.45 -1.56
C LEU A 54 -14.12 -9.28 -2.30
N LYS A 55 -13.26 -9.56 -3.29
CA LYS A 55 -12.66 -8.51 -4.13
C LYS A 55 -13.74 -7.70 -4.85
N GLU A 56 -14.75 -8.37 -5.39
CA GLU A 56 -15.87 -7.71 -6.06
C GLU A 56 -16.73 -6.90 -5.08
N GLN A 57 -16.93 -7.38 -3.86
CA GLN A 57 -17.64 -6.61 -2.82
C GLN A 57 -16.89 -5.33 -2.43
N VAL A 58 -15.57 -5.40 -2.26
CA VAL A 58 -14.73 -4.22 -1.98
C VAL A 58 -14.83 -3.20 -3.12
N LYS A 59 -14.71 -3.68 -4.37
CA LYS A 59 -14.86 -2.84 -5.56
C LYS A 59 -16.24 -2.18 -5.66
N LYS A 60 -17.32 -2.93 -5.41
CA LYS A 60 -18.68 -2.37 -5.40
C LYS A 60 -18.85 -1.32 -4.31
N LYS A 61 -18.28 -1.53 -3.12
CA LYS A 61 -18.31 -0.52 -2.06
C LYS A 61 -17.56 0.75 -2.49
N LEU A 62 -16.38 0.64 -3.09
CA LEU A 62 -15.64 1.80 -3.63
C LEU A 62 -16.42 2.61 -4.68
N LEU A 63 -17.05 1.93 -5.64
CA LEU A 63 -17.63 2.60 -6.81
C LEU A 63 -19.11 2.98 -6.67
N HIS A 64 -19.86 2.25 -5.85
CA HIS A 64 -21.33 2.35 -5.81
C HIS A 64 -21.90 2.40 -4.39
N GLY A 65 -21.21 1.78 -3.41
CA GLY A 65 -21.69 1.74 -2.02
C GLY A 65 -21.29 2.97 -1.22
N LEU A 66 -20.27 3.70 -1.67
CA LEU A 66 -19.81 4.94 -1.10
C LEU A 66 -20.31 6.10 -1.95
N HIS A 67 -20.79 7.14 -1.28
CA HIS A 67 -21.13 8.41 -1.89
C HIS A 67 -20.09 9.42 -1.42
N PRO A 68 -18.99 9.64 -2.18
CA PRO A 68 -17.88 10.49 -1.75
C PRO A 68 -18.28 11.92 -1.37
N LEU A 69 -19.43 12.38 -1.84
CA LEU A 69 -19.98 13.70 -1.54
C LEU A 69 -20.97 13.70 -0.36
N GLU A 70 -21.63 12.57 -0.07
CA GLU A 70 -22.62 12.47 1.03
C GLU A 70 -21.95 12.00 2.33
N ASN A 71 -21.02 11.04 2.23
CA ASN A 71 -20.26 10.47 3.35
C ASN A 71 -18.76 10.50 3.04
N PRO A 72 -18.15 11.69 2.97
CA PRO A 72 -16.78 11.84 2.51
C PRO A 72 -15.75 11.19 3.44
N LEU A 73 -15.97 11.24 4.77
CA LEU A 73 -15.04 10.67 5.74
C LEU A 73 -14.99 9.13 5.65
N GLU A 74 -16.14 8.46 5.67
CA GLU A 74 -16.21 6.99 5.54
C GLU A 74 -15.51 6.51 4.28
N THR A 75 -15.66 7.26 3.19
CA THR A 75 -15.03 6.92 1.91
C THR A 75 -13.50 7.00 2.00
N LEU A 76 -12.95 8.04 2.64
CA LEU A 76 -11.51 8.19 2.83
C LEU A 76 -10.93 7.15 3.79
N GLU A 77 -11.64 6.83 4.87
CA GLU A 77 -11.25 5.77 5.81
C GLU A 77 -11.21 4.41 5.13
N TYR A 78 -12.18 4.12 4.27
CA TYR A 78 -12.21 2.87 3.53
C TYR A 78 -11.01 2.72 2.58
N ILE A 79 -10.59 3.81 1.92
CA ILE A 79 -9.38 3.81 1.09
C ILE A 79 -8.14 3.60 1.95
N ASP A 80 -8.06 4.26 3.11
CA ASP A 80 -6.93 4.12 4.04
C ASP A 80 -6.79 2.68 4.54
N ASP A 81 -7.90 2.04 4.89
CA ASP A 81 -7.92 0.63 5.31
C ASP A 81 -7.39 -0.29 4.21
N ILE A 82 -7.84 -0.12 2.97
CA ILE A 82 -7.36 -0.93 1.82
C ILE A 82 -5.84 -0.76 1.64
N GLN A 83 -5.33 0.47 1.74
CA GLN A 83 -3.91 0.75 1.61
C GLN A 83 -3.10 0.15 2.76
N ARG A 84 -3.54 0.31 4.00
CA ARG A 84 -2.87 -0.23 5.21
C ARG A 84 -2.88 -1.75 5.28
N LEU A 85 -3.90 -2.39 4.70
CA LEU A 85 -3.96 -3.84 4.54
C LEU A 85 -3.05 -4.36 3.41
N GLY A 86 -2.39 -3.48 2.65
CA GLY A 86 -1.56 -3.87 1.51
C GLY A 86 -2.37 -4.40 0.33
N LEU A 87 -3.65 -4.06 0.23
CA LEU A 87 -4.56 -4.52 -0.83
C LEU A 87 -4.74 -3.50 -1.96
N SER A 88 -4.11 -2.33 -1.86
CA SER A 88 -4.26 -1.22 -2.82
C SER A 88 -3.97 -1.60 -4.26
N TYR A 89 -2.98 -2.48 -4.51
CA TYR A 89 -2.62 -2.94 -5.85
C TYR A 89 -3.75 -3.66 -6.61
N TYR A 90 -4.78 -4.14 -5.90
CA TYR A 90 -5.94 -4.75 -6.53
C TYR A 90 -7.01 -3.76 -6.98
N PHE A 91 -6.94 -2.51 -6.51
CA PHE A 91 -7.99 -1.49 -6.64
C PHE A 91 -7.42 -0.13 -7.06
N GLU A 92 -6.24 -0.09 -7.70
CA GLU A 92 -5.54 1.16 -8.05
C GLU A 92 -6.44 2.13 -8.83
N ASN A 93 -7.13 1.62 -9.86
CA ASN A 93 -8.01 2.42 -10.71
C ASN A 93 -9.22 2.96 -9.94
N GLU A 94 -9.83 2.13 -9.10
CA GLU A 94 -10.99 2.50 -8.30
C GLU A 94 -10.62 3.57 -7.26
N ILE A 95 -9.48 3.40 -6.60
CA ILE A 95 -8.94 4.37 -5.63
C ILE A 95 -8.64 5.69 -6.33
N GLU A 96 -7.97 5.67 -7.50
CA GLU A 96 -7.69 6.87 -8.28
C GLU A 96 -8.99 7.58 -8.68
N GLN A 97 -9.98 6.83 -9.19
CA GLN A 97 -11.26 7.37 -9.60
C GLN A 97 -11.98 8.07 -8.44
N VAL A 98 -11.97 7.50 -7.24
CA VAL A 98 -12.60 8.10 -6.06
C VAL A 98 -11.83 9.32 -5.59
N LEU A 99 -10.50 9.24 -5.45
CA LEU A 99 -9.67 10.36 -4.99
C LEU A 99 -9.67 11.53 -5.98
N LYS A 100 -9.83 11.29 -7.28
CA LYS A 100 -10.04 12.33 -8.28
C LYS A 100 -11.30 13.15 -8.01
N GLN A 101 -12.38 12.53 -7.52
CA GLN A 101 -13.59 13.26 -7.13
C GLN A 101 -13.33 14.17 -5.93
N PHE A 102 -12.62 13.66 -4.90
CA PHE A 102 -12.18 14.48 -3.77
C PHE A 102 -11.30 15.65 -4.17
N HIS A 103 -10.40 15.43 -5.14
CA HIS A 103 -9.53 16.48 -5.65
C HIS A 103 -10.32 17.56 -6.42
N ASN A 104 -11.26 17.16 -7.26
CA ASN A 104 -12.05 18.09 -8.08
C ASN A 104 -13.07 18.89 -7.26
N ASN A 105 -13.67 18.28 -6.24
CA ASN A 105 -14.65 18.92 -5.37
C ASN A 105 -14.00 19.71 -4.22
N ASN A 106 -12.79 20.24 -4.46
CA ASN A 106 -11.88 20.61 -3.38
C ASN A 106 -12.44 21.67 -2.41
N ASN A 107 -13.26 22.57 -2.95
CA ASN A 107 -13.77 23.74 -2.23
C ASN A 107 -15.12 23.49 -1.52
N ASN A 108 -15.86 22.44 -1.89
CA ASN A 108 -17.19 22.16 -1.32
C ASN A 108 -17.10 21.22 -0.11
N LEU A 109 -16.17 20.26 -0.16
CA LEU A 109 -16.06 19.20 0.84
C LEU A 109 -15.61 19.69 2.23
N HIS A 110 -14.91 20.83 2.32
CA HIS A 110 -14.51 21.38 3.62
C HIS A 110 -15.73 21.80 4.47
N HIS A 111 -16.85 22.15 3.84
CA HIS A 111 -18.09 22.42 4.57
C HIS A 111 -18.81 21.12 4.99
N ASP A 112 -18.68 20.06 4.18
CA ASP A 112 -19.38 18.78 4.36
C ASP A 112 -18.78 17.90 5.47
N PHE A 113 -17.51 18.06 5.82
CA PHE A 113 -16.88 17.34 6.96
C PHE A 113 -17.34 17.85 8.34
N GLY A 114 -18.18 18.89 8.37
CA GLY A 114 -18.44 19.71 9.55
C GLY A 114 -17.28 20.67 9.80
N ASP A 115 -17.58 21.88 10.26
CA ASP A 115 -16.55 22.89 10.53
C ASP A 115 -15.46 22.29 11.46
N ASN A 116 -14.22 22.22 10.96
CA ASN A 116 -12.99 21.88 11.67
C ASN A 116 -12.73 20.40 12.04
N ASN A 117 -13.03 19.44 11.16
CA ASN A 117 -12.55 18.07 11.34
C ASN A 117 -11.09 17.89 10.88
N LEU A 118 -10.13 18.25 11.75
CA LEU A 118 -8.68 18.09 11.51
C LEU A 118 -8.30 16.68 11.02
N TYR A 119 -8.95 15.65 11.55
CA TYR A 119 -8.68 14.27 11.14
C TYR A 119 -9.08 14.02 9.69
N ALA A 120 -10.29 14.44 9.30
CA ALA A 120 -10.76 14.29 7.92
C ALA A 120 -9.88 15.06 6.93
N ASP A 121 -9.50 16.30 7.29
CA ASP A 121 -8.63 17.14 6.49
C ASP A 121 -7.22 16.56 6.32
N ALA A 122 -6.61 16.09 7.41
CA ALA A 122 -5.30 15.46 7.39
C ALA A 122 -5.31 14.14 6.58
N LEU A 123 -6.34 13.32 6.77
CA LEU A 123 -6.52 12.05 6.05
C LEU A 123 -6.63 12.32 4.55
N ARG A 124 -7.50 13.23 4.15
CA ARG A 124 -7.68 13.63 2.76
C ARG A 124 -6.40 14.20 2.15
N PHE A 125 -5.73 15.10 2.86
CA PHE A 125 -4.46 15.69 2.41
C PHE A 125 -3.42 14.60 2.13
N ARG A 126 -3.25 13.67 3.08
CA ARG A 126 -2.32 12.56 2.95
C ARG A 126 -2.65 11.68 1.74
N LEU A 127 -3.89 11.19 1.64
CA LEU A 127 -4.30 10.28 0.57
C LEU A 127 -4.14 10.91 -0.83
N LEU A 128 -4.48 12.20 -0.98
CA LEU A 128 -4.31 12.91 -2.24
C LEU A 128 -2.83 13.09 -2.61
N ARG A 129 -1.97 13.41 -1.63
CA ARG A 129 -0.52 13.56 -1.85
C ARG A 129 0.16 12.24 -2.17
N GLU A 130 -0.25 11.16 -1.51
CA GLU A 130 0.24 9.80 -1.79
C GLU A 130 -0.05 9.37 -3.24
N GLN A 131 -1.17 9.82 -3.81
CA GLN A 131 -1.52 9.59 -5.22
C GLN A 131 -0.98 10.65 -6.19
N GLY A 132 -0.09 11.54 -5.73
CA GLY A 132 0.56 12.54 -6.58
C GLY A 132 -0.29 13.76 -6.95
N TYR A 133 -1.44 13.96 -6.32
CA TYR A 133 -2.23 15.18 -6.55
C TYR A 133 -1.54 16.41 -5.94
N ASN A 134 -1.49 17.49 -6.72
CA ASN A 134 -0.97 18.77 -6.25
C ASN A 134 -2.01 19.51 -5.41
N ILE A 135 -1.84 19.49 -4.09
CA ILE A 135 -2.68 20.21 -3.14
C ILE A 135 -1.86 21.19 -2.30
N ALA A 136 -2.38 22.40 -2.14
CA ALA A 136 -1.72 23.46 -1.40
C ALA A 136 -1.81 23.22 0.12
N CYS A 137 -0.68 23.31 0.81
CA CYS A 137 -0.60 23.20 2.28
C CYS A 137 -1.38 24.33 2.99
N GLY A 138 -1.45 25.52 2.37
CA GLY A 138 -2.18 26.70 2.86
C GLY A 138 -3.64 26.43 3.23
N LYS A 139 -4.31 25.49 2.54
CA LYS A 139 -5.72 25.15 2.80
C LYS A 139 -5.93 24.39 4.11
N TYR A 140 -4.88 23.77 4.63
CA TYR A 140 -4.91 22.94 5.84
C TYR A 140 -4.16 23.61 7.02
N THR A 141 -3.71 24.86 6.84
CA THR A 141 -2.89 25.62 7.80
C THR A 141 -3.54 26.91 8.29
N LEU A 142 -4.70 27.33 7.77
CA LEU A 142 -5.49 28.46 8.32
C LEU A 142 -6.35 28.01 9.51
N LEU A 143 -5.71 27.29 10.45
CA LEU A 143 -6.17 27.12 11.82
C LEU A 143 -5.61 28.30 12.63
N ASN A 144 -6.31 29.43 12.65
CA ASN A 144 -6.15 30.49 13.66
C ASN A 144 -7.41 31.35 13.71
#